data_AF-A0A2R6LUU1-F1
#
_entry.id   AF-A0A2R6LUU1-F1
#
_cell.length_a   1.000
_cell.length_b   1.000
_cell.length_c   1.000
_cell.angle_alpha   90.00
_cell.angle_beta   90.00
_cell.angle_gamma   90.00
#
_symmetry.space_group_name_H-M   'P 1'
#
loop_
_entity.id
_entity.type
_entity.pdbx_description
1 polymer ?
#
loop_
_entity_poly.entity_id
_entity_poly.type
_entity_poly.pdbx_seq_one_letter_code
_entity_poly.pdbx_strand_id
1 'polypeptide(L)'
;MNELHDEFDAEALAVGLETFGGDEAERRAVARHARDMADSGRYEADADVLLTPEHVVVQLADAPEGSPAERWNWWVGALESAYGGYAEFRVRRWQE
;
A
#
# COMPACT_ATOMS: atom_id res chain seq x y z
N MET A 1 21.93 -1.89 -21.69
CA MET A 1 21.90 -2.46 -20.33
C MET A 1 20.46 -2.35 -19.89
N ASN A 2 19.83 -3.47 -19.52
CA ASN A 2 18.40 -3.50 -19.25
C ASN A 2 18.19 -2.94 -17.83
N GLU A 3 18.00 -1.62 -17.73
CA GLU A 3 17.54 -0.95 -16.52
C GLU A 3 16.08 -1.37 -16.28
N LEU A 4 15.89 -2.58 -15.74
CA LEU A 4 14.66 -2.92 -15.06
C LEU A 4 14.64 -2.03 -13.82
N HIS A 5 13.90 -0.92 -13.89
CA HIS A 5 13.55 -0.17 -12.70
C HIS A 5 13.08 -1.17 -11.62
N ASP A 6 13.49 -0.91 -10.38
CA ASP A 6 12.83 -1.35 -9.15
C ASP A 6 11.36 -0.89 -9.17
N GLU A 7 10.56 -1.48 -10.07
CA GLU A 7 9.14 -1.26 -10.19
C GLU A 7 8.48 -1.95 -8.99
N PHE A 8 7.65 -1.22 -8.26
CA PHE A 8 6.96 -1.73 -7.08
C PHE A 8 6.29 -3.08 -7.37
N ASP A 9 6.75 -4.16 -6.74
CA ASP A 9 6.23 -5.52 -6.96
C ASP A 9 4.89 -5.71 -6.22
N ALA A 10 3.80 -5.45 -6.94
CA ALA A 10 2.45 -5.63 -6.43
C ALA A 10 2.10 -7.10 -6.17
N GLU A 11 2.70 -8.06 -6.87
CA GLU A 11 2.45 -9.49 -6.61
C GLU A 11 3.09 -9.91 -5.30
N ALA A 12 4.35 -9.48 -5.07
CA ALA A 12 5.03 -9.68 -3.79
C ALA A 12 4.26 -9.05 -2.62
N LEU A 13 3.71 -7.83 -2.80
CA LEU A 13 2.85 -7.24 -1.79
C LEU A 13 1.59 -8.07 -1.55
N ALA A 14 0.90 -8.50 -2.60
CA ALA A 14 -0.33 -9.28 -2.46
C ALA A 14 -0.10 -10.59 -1.68
N VAL A 15 1.06 -11.24 -1.86
CA VAL A 15 1.50 -12.39 -1.05
C VAL A 15 1.78 -11.98 0.39
N GLY A 16 2.51 -10.89 0.62
CA GLY A 16 2.80 -10.39 1.98
C GLY A 16 1.53 -10.07 2.78
N LEU A 17 0.49 -9.54 2.13
CA LEU A 17 -0.80 -9.23 2.75
C LEU A 17 -1.57 -10.47 3.23
N GLU A 18 -1.21 -11.69 2.80
CA GLU A 18 -1.83 -12.93 3.29
C GLU A 18 -1.73 -13.07 4.82
N THR A 19 -0.70 -12.49 5.44
CA THR A 19 -0.53 -12.47 6.89
C THR A 19 -1.65 -11.73 7.63
N PHE A 20 -2.40 -10.86 6.94
CA PHE A 20 -3.53 -10.11 7.49
C PHE A 20 -4.88 -10.71 7.09
N GLY A 21 -4.90 -11.79 6.30
CA GLY A 21 -6.12 -12.42 5.82
C GLY A 21 -6.76 -11.68 4.64
N GLY A 22 -8.09 -11.50 4.70
CA GLY A 22 -8.89 -10.99 3.58
C GLY A 22 -9.05 -12.00 2.44
N ASP A 23 -9.85 -11.64 1.44
CA ASP A 23 -9.92 -12.39 0.19
C ASP A 23 -8.82 -11.94 -0.80
N GLU A 24 -8.60 -12.72 -1.85
CA GLU A 24 -7.57 -12.41 -2.86
C GLU A 24 -7.87 -11.09 -3.58
N ALA A 25 -9.14 -10.79 -3.85
CA ALA A 25 -9.54 -9.56 -4.53
C ALA A 25 -9.20 -8.32 -3.70
N GLU A 26 -9.40 -8.39 -2.38
CA GLU A 26 -9.01 -7.38 -1.42
C GLU A 26 -7.50 -7.14 -1.41
N ARG A 27 -6.70 -8.21 -1.29
CA ARG A 27 -5.23 -8.09 -1.29
C ARG A 27 -4.72 -7.50 -2.60
N ARG A 28 -5.29 -7.91 -3.74
CA ARG A 28 -4.92 -7.33 -5.04
C ARG A 28 -5.34 -5.88 -5.20
N ALA A 29 -6.49 -5.49 -4.64
CA ALA A 29 -6.91 -4.09 -4.61
C ALA A 29 -5.91 -3.24 -3.81
N VAL A 30 -5.54 -3.67 -2.60
CA VAL A 30 -4.53 -2.97 -1.78
C VAL A 30 -3.20 -2.89 -2.51
N ALA A 31 -2.73 -3.99 -3.10
CA ALA A 31 -1.45 -4.01 -3.81
C ALA A 31 -1.42 -3.06 -5.02
N ARG A 32 -2.54 -2.96 -5.75
CA ARG A 32 -2.69 -2.02 -6.86
C ARG A 32 -2.62 -0.57 -6.38
N HIS A 33 -3.34 -0.24 -5.31
CA HIS A 33 -3.32 1.12 -4.74
C HIS A 33 -1.94 1.48 -4.16
N ALA A 34 -1.22 0.52 -3.58
CA ALA A 34 0.15 0.73 -3.11
C ALA A 34 1.12 0.99 -4.26
N ARG A 35 0.97 0.27 -5.37
CA ARG A 35 1.70 0.55 -6.60
C ARG A 35 1.38 1.95 -7.14
N ASP A 36 0.12 2.32 -7.24
CA ASP A 36 -0.29 3.65 -7.71
C ASP A 36 0.33 4.76 -6.83
N MET A 37 0.47 4.52 -5.52
CA MET A 37 1.16 5.42 -4.60
C MET A 37 2.68 5.45 -4.85
N ALA A 38 3.32 4.31 -5.04
CA ALA A 38 4.76 4.24 -5.34
C ALA A 38 5.08 4.95 -6.67
N ASP A 39 4.29 4.68 -7.73
CA ASP A 39 4.42 5.28 -9.05
C ASP A 39 4.21 6.81 -9.03
N SER A 40 3.47 7.33 -8.04
CA SER A 40 3.30 8.78 -7.87
C SER A 40 4.57 9.49 -7.36
N GLY A 41 5.51 8.76 -6.75
CA GLY A 41 6.68 9.31 -6.07
C GLY A 41 6.37 10.15 -4.83
N ARG A 42 5.09 10.30 -4.44
CA ARG A 42 4.67 11.18 -3.35
C ARG A 42 5.21 10.72 -1.99
N TYR A 43 5.13 9.41 -1.73
CA TYR A 43 5.64 8.85 -0.48
C TYR A 43 7.14 9.11 -0.30
N GLU A 44 7.94 8.90 -1.35
CA GLU A 44 9.38 9.15 -1.32
C GLU A 44 9.69 10.64 -1.12
N ALA A 45 8.95 11.52 -1.80
CA ALA A 45 9.12 12.97 -1.65
C ALA A 45 8.79 13.49 -0.24
N ASP A 46 7.80 12.90 0.44
CA ASP A 46 7.37 13.32 1.78
C ASP A 46 8.15 12.64 2.91
N ALA A 47 8.49 11.36 2.76
CA ALA A 47 9.10 10.53 3.80
C ALA A 47 10.61 10.33 3.63
N ASP A 48 11.20 10.75 2.50
CA ASP A 48 12.62 10.52 2.13
C ASP A 48 13.01 9.03 2.16
N VAL A 49 12.03 8.16 1.89
CA VAL A 49 12.15 6.69 1.91
C VAL A 49 11.39 6.10 0.72
N LEU A 50 12.04 5.21 -0.02
CA LEU A 50 11.41 4.47 -1.12
C LEU A 50 10.29 3.56 -0.59
N LEU A 51 9.12 3.60 -1.25
CA LEU A 51 8.02 2.72 -0.91
C LEU A 51 8.24 1.32 -1.51
N THR A 52 8.48 0.31 -0.67
CA THR A 52 8.64 -1.09 -1.10
C THR A 52 7.50 -1.98 -0.59
N PRO A 53 7.24 -3.14 -1.21
CA PRO A 53 6.25 -4.11 -0.71
C PRO A 53 6.47 -4.50 0.75
N GLU A 54 7.72 -4.79 1.13
CA GLU A 54 8.08 -5.12 2.50
C GLU A 54 7.79 -3.96 3.46
N HIS A 55 8.14 -2.74 3.05
CA HIS A 55 7.87 -1.54 3.85
C HIS A 55 6.38 -1.33 4.06
N VAL A 56 5.54 -1.53 3.03
CA VAL A 56 4.07 -1.48 3.19
C VAL A 56 3.62 -2.48 4.23
N VAL A 57 4.04 -3.75 4.15
CA VAL A 57 3.63 -4.77 5.12
C VAL A 57 4.02 -4.38 6.55
N VAL A 58 5.23 -3.84 6.76
CA VAL A 58 5.68 -3.32 8.06
C VAL A 58 4.76 -2.20 8.56
N GLN A 59 4.45 -1.23 7.71
CA GLN A 59 3.56 -0.12 8.09
C GLN A 59 2.13 -0.60 8.41
N LEU A 60 1.63 -1.60 7.69
CA LEU A 60 0.29 -2.16 7.93
C LEU A 60 0.21 -3.03 9.19
N ALA A 61 1.33 -3.57 9.67
CA ALA A 61 1.39 -4.34 10.91
C ALA A 61 1.14 -3.46 12.15
N ASP A 62 1.49 -2.17 12.09
CA ASP A 62 1.24 -1.19 13.15
C ASP A 62 -0.24 -0.76 13.26
N ALA A 63 -1.02 -0.99 12.20
CA ALA A 63 -2.45 -0.71 12.22
C ALA A 63 -3.20 -1.65 13.19
N PRO A 64 -4.34 -1.21 13.74
CA PRO A 64 -5.25 -2.10 14.48
C PRO A 64 -5.61 -3.36 13.70
N GLU A 65 -6.05 -4.41 14.41
CA GLU A 65 -6.57 -5.62 13.78
C GLU A 65 -7.71 -5.32 12.80
N GLY A 66 -7.74 -6.03 11.69
CA GLY A 66 -8.66 -5.78 10.59
C GLY A 66 -8.15 -6.39 9.29
N SER A 67 -8.96 -6.28 8.25
CA SER A 67 -8.67 -6.74 6.90
C SER A 67 -7.52 -5.94 6.26
N PRO A 68 -6.90 -6.44 5.17
CA PRO A 68 -5.90 -5.70 4.42
C PRO A 68 -6.34 -4.29 4.02
N ALA A 69 -7.59 -4.12 3.56
CA ALA A 69 -8.09 -2.80 3.17
C ALA A 69 -8.35 -1.87 4.37
N GLU A 70 -8.76 -2.41 5.52
CA GLU A 70 -8.93 -1.63 6.75
C GLU A 70 -7.58 -1.09 7.25
N ARG A 71 -6.56 -1.95 7.31
CA ARG A 71 -5.19 -1.57 7.68
C ARG A 71 -4.61 -0.54 6.71
N TRP A 72 -4.80 -0.76 5.41
CA TRP A 72 -4.37 0.17 4.36
C TRP A 72 -5.02 1.54 4.53
N ASN A 73 -6.34 1.60 4.66
CA ASN A 73 -7.05 2.86 4.81
C ASN A 73 -6.72 3.58 6.13
N TRP A 74 -6.39 2.84 7.19
CA TRP A 74 -5.88 3.42 8.43
C TRP A 74 -4.53 4.11 8.21
N TRP A 75 -3.58 3.43 7.56
CA TRP A 75 -2.26 3.99 7.27
C TRP A 75 -2.32 5.19 6.31
N VAL A 76 -3.10 5.07 5.22
CA VAL A 76 -3.37 6.20 4.30
C VAL A 76 -4.02 7.38 5.02
N GLY A 77 -4.88 7.13 6.00
CA GLY A 77 -5.45 8.18 6.85
C GLY A 77 -4.41 8.88 7.72
N ALA A 78 -3.41 8.15 8.23
CA ALA A 78 -2.29 8.73 8.96
C ALA A 78 -1.42 9.61 8.03
N LEU A 79 -1.13 9.15 6.81
CA LEU A 79 -0.39 9.93 5.81
C LEU A 79 -1.15 11.19 5.39
N GLU A 80 -2.47 11.10 5.15
CA GLU A 80 -3.31 12.27 4.88
C GLU A 80 -3.27 13.28 6.03
N SER A 81 -3.23 12.81 7.27
CA SER A 81 -3.17 13.69 8.44
C SER A 81 -1.80 14.36 8.61
N ALA A 82 -0.71 13.70 8.18
CA ALA A 82 0.65 14.20 8.31
C ALA A 82 1.07 15.12 7.15
N TYR A 83 0.76 14.73 5.91
CA TYR A 83 1.26 15.36 4.69
C TYR A 83 0.15 15.90 3.78
N GLY A 84 -1.05 15.30 3.84
CA GLY A 84 -2.16 15.62 2.95
C GLY A 84 -1.97 15.06 1.53
N GLY A 85 -3.07 14.94 0.78
CA GLY A 85 -3.04 14.43 -0.60
C GLY A 85 -2.94 12.90 -0.72
N TYR A 86 -3.14 12.15 0.36
CA TYR A 86 -3.16 10.69 0.33
C TYR A 86 -4.58 10.12 0.20
N ALA A 87 -5.60 10.96 0.34
CA ALA A 87 -7.01 10.57 0.26
C ALA A 87 -7.39 9.80 -1.03
N GLU A 88 -6.69 10.03 -2.15
CA GLU A 88 -6.90 9.37 -3.44
C GLU A 88 -6.48 7.89 -3.44
N PHE A 89 -5.51 7.50 -2.61
CA PHE A 89 -5.00 6.14 -2.53
C PHE A 89 -5.86 5.22 -1.65
N ARG A 90 -6.94 5.72 -1.06
CA ARG A 90 -7.84 4.90 -0.23
C ARG A 90 -8.56 3.84 -1.07
N VAL A 91 -8.60 2.62 -0.53
CA VAL A 91 -9.35 1.51 -1.10
C VAL A 91 -10.81 1.63 -0.65
N ARG A 92 -11.75 1.88 -1.56
CA ARG A 92 -13.18 2.06 -1.23
C ARG A 92 -14.08 0.90 -1.63
N ARG A 93 -13.65 0.07 -2.58
CA ARG A 93 -14.45 -1.05 -3.10
C ARG A 93 -13.50 -2.08 -3.74
N TRP A 94 -13.59 -3.32 -3.28
CA TRP A 94 -12.81 -4.47 -3.79
C TRP A 94 -13.68 -5.71 -4.03
N GLN A 95 -14.98 -5.59 -3.78
CA GLN A 95 -16.00 -6.60 -4.04
C GLN A 95 -16.59 -6.35 -5.43
N GLU A 96 -16.21 -7.18 -6.41
CA GLU A 96 -16.97 -7.42 -7.65
C GLU A 96 -17.26 -8.91 -7.79
#